data_AF-A0AAJ1ZV96-F1
#
_entry.id   AF-A0AAJ1ZV96-F1
#
_cell.length_a   1.000
_cell.length_b   1.000
_cell.length_c   1.000
_cell.angle_alpha   90.00
_cell.angle_beta   90.00
_cell.angle_gamma   90.00
#
_symmetry.space_group_name_H-M   'P 1'
#
loop_
_entity.id
_entity.type
_entity.pdbx_description
1 polymer ?
#
loop_
_entity_poly.entity_id
_entity_poly.type
_entity_poly.pdbx_seq_one_letter_code
_entity_poly.pdbx_strand_id
1 'polypeptide(L)'
;MKPILSLALAAACAFGSAAAHAQTAAPAAIDQSFTAYSLAQQCAQKGDNTAQGQCVGAVRGIVRGYQYGVLLQSQRASLQDGDTKRVSLCLTDTSVSSIVDDFLTDAKQVNEADLKRTPAEVAVLGSVHLHHACT
;
A
#
# COMPACT_ATOMS: atom_id res chain seq x y z
N MET A 1 -46.58 24.93 59.68
CA MET A 1 -47.68 24.61 58.76
C MET A 1 -47.14 23.76 57.60
N LYS A 2 -47.98 22.94 56.96
CA LYS A 2 -47.75 22.30 55.64
C LYS A 2 -48.34 23.21 54.54
N PRO A 3 -48.19 22.93 53.22
CA PRO A 3 -47.40 21.89 52.52
C PRO A 3 -46.32 22.58 51.62
N ILE A 4 -46.00 22.32 50.34
CA ILE A 4 -46.41 21.37 49.26
C ILE A 4 -45.31 21.33 48.14
N LEU A 5 -45.32 20.30 47.26
CA LEU A 5 -44.64 20.16 45.94
C LEU A 5 -43.09 20.39 45.87
N SER A 6 -42.26 19.42 45.46
CA SER A 6 -42.11 18.76 44.13
C SER A 6 -41.33 19.55 43.08
N LEU A 7 -40.21 18.97 42.61
CA LEU A 7 -40.12 18.50 41.22
C LEU A 7 -39.05 17.41 41.09
N ALA A 8 -39.35 16.33 40.37
CA ALA A 8 -38.35 15.35 39.93
C ALA A 8 -38.07 15.60 38.45
N LEU A 9 -36.79 15.71 38.07
CA LEU A 9 -36.39 15.86 36.67
C LEU A 9 -35.40 14.75 36.31
N ALA A 10 -35.93 13.64 35.77
CA ALA A 10 -35.14 12.54 35.28
C ALA A 10 -34.46 12.95 33.95
N ALA A 11 -33.20 13.38 34.03
CA ALA A 11 -32.37 13.65 32.86
C ALA A 11 -32.03 12.34 32.15
N ALA A 12 -32.88 11.91 31.22
CA ALA A 12 -32.65 10.74 30.39
C ALA A 12 -31.52 11.01 29.38
N CYS A 13 -30.28 10.76 29.80
CA CYS A 13 -29.13 10.70 28.90
C CYS A 13 -29.25 9.50 27.97
N ALA A 14 -30.06 9.66 26.91
CA ALA A 14 -30.14 8.72 25.81
C ALA A 14 -28.80 8.69 25.08
N PHE A 15 -27.92 7.78 25.48
CA PHE A 15 -26.71 7.45 24.74
C PHE A 15 -27.14 6.92 23.36
N GLY A 16 -27.11 7.80 22.37
CA GLY A 16 -27.35 7.43 20.98
C GLY A 16 -26.27 6.46 20.54
N SER A 17 -26.62 5.18 20.48
CA SER A 17 -25.76 4.12 19.95
C SER A 17 -25.47 4.39 18.49
N ALA A 18 -24.42 5.16 18.22
CA ALA A 18 -23.89 5.41 16.89
C ALA A 18 -23.33 4.08 16.35
N ALA A 19 -24.22 3.29 15.74
CA ALA A 19 -23.89 2.02 15.11
C ALA A 19 -22.94 2.30 13.94
N ALA A 20 -21.64 2.19 14.24
CA ALA A 20 -20.56 2.40 13.28
C ALA A 20 -20.75 1.44 12.11
N HIS A 21 -21.32 1.98 11.03
CA HIS A 21 -21.40 1.26 9.77
C HIS A 21 -19.98 1.11 9.24
N ALA A 22 -19.39 -0.05 9.52
CA ALA A 22 -18.27 -0.55 8.75
C ALA A 22 -18.76 -0.64 7.30
N GLN A 23 -18.44 0.37 6.50
CA GLN A 23 -18.81 0.40 5.10
C GLN A 23 -18.02 -0.71 4.42
N THR A 24 -18.69 -1.83 4.14
CA THR A 24 -18.21 -2.87 3.22
C THR A 24 -18.21 -2.28 1.81
N ALA A 25 -17.27 -1.38 1.56
CA ALA A 25 -16.94 -0.94 0.22
C ALA A 25 -16.61 -2.20 -0.60
N ALA A 26 -17.26 -2.34 -1.75
CA ALA A 26 -16.77 -3.28 -2.74
C ALA A 26 -15.28 -2.98 -2.99
N PRO A 27 -14.42 -4.00 -3.14
CA PRO A 27 -13.00 -3.77 -3.41
C PRO A 27 -12.90 -2.82 -4.60
N ALA A 28 -12.22 -1.68 -4.40
CA ALA A 28 -12.13 -0.64 -5.41
C ALA A 28 -11.68 -1.26 -6.72
N ALA A 29 -12.35 -0.93 -7.82
CA ALA A 29 -12.07 -1.53 -9.12
C ALA A 29 -10.63 -1.18 -9.53
N ILE A 30 -9.70 -2.11 -9.28
CA ILE A 30 -8.28 -1.94 -9.58
C ILE A 30 -8.17 -1.72 -11.09
N ASP A 31 -7.55 -0.60 -11.47
CA ASP A 31 -7.35 -0.24 -12.86
C ASP A 31 -6.46 -1.29 -13.54
N GLN A 32 -7.09 -2.13 -14.35
CA GLN A 32 -6.43 -3.24 -15.05
C GLN A 32 -5.47 -2.76 -16.16
N SER A 33 -5.37 -1.45 -16.42
CA SER A 33 -4.36 -0.89 -17.32
C SER A 33 -2.96 -0.79 -16.68
N PHE A 34 -2.86 -0.74 -15.34
CA PHE A 34 -1.58 -0.58 -14.62
C PHE A 34 -0.92 -1.94 -14.34
N THR A 35 -0.55 -2.62 -15.42
CA THR A 35 0.11 -3.94 -15.44
C THR A 35 1.64 -3.82 -15.31
N ALA A 36 2.28 -4.91 -14.89
CA ALA A 36 3.74 -5.01 -14.89
C ALA A 36 4.33 -4.81 -16.30
N TYR A 37 3.63 -5.28 -17.35
CA TYR A 37 4.01 -5.04 -18.74
C TYR A 37 4.01 -3.53 -19.10
N SER A 38 2.94 -2.80 -18.81
CA SER A 38 2.84 -1.38 -19.15
C SER A 38 3.85 -0.53 -18.37
N LEU A 39 4.11 -0.83 -17.09
CA LEU A 39 5.18 -0.18 -16.33
C LEU A 39 6.58 -0.52 -16.88
N ALA A 40 6.86 -1.79 -17.20
CA ALA A 40 8.16 -2.18 -17.76
C ALA A 40 8.44 -1.50 -19.11
N GLN A 41 7.44 -1.39 -19.99
CA GLN A 41 7.57 -0.68 -21.26
C GLN A 41 7.83 0.82 -21.09
N GLN A 42 7.20 1.47 -20.08
CA GLN A 42 7.46 2.86 -19.72
C GLN A 42 8.88 3.05 -19.14
N CYS A 43 9.28 2.20 -18.20
CA CYS A 43 10.61 2.23 -17.58
C CYS A 43 11.76 1.94 -18.57
N ALA A 44 11.50 1.19 -19.65
CA ALA A 44 12.49 0.92 -20.68
C ALA A 44 12.84 2.15 -21.56
N GLN A 45 12.02 3.21 -21.57
CA GLN A 45 12.22 4.41 -22.39
C GLN A 45 13.29 5.35 -21.82
N LYS A 46 14.53 4.86 -21.65
CA LYS A 46 15.66 5.65 -21.07
C LYS A 46 16.07 6.88 -21.90
N GLY A 47 15.47 7.12 -23.06
CA GLY A 47 15.63 8.34 -23.88
C GLY A 47 14.52 9.39 -23.73
N ASP A 48 13.41 9.09 -23.05
CA ASP A 48 12.35 10.06 -22.76
C ASP A 48 12.29 10.39 -21.26
N ASN A 49 12.67 11.62 -20.93
CA ASN A 49 12.63 12.16 -19.56
C ASN A 49 11.22 12.12 -18.95
N THR A 50 10.18 12.15 -19.78
CA THR A 50 8.76 12.11 -19.35
C THR A 50 8.40 10.69 -18.90
N ALA A 51 8.59 9.69 -19.76
CA ALA A 51 8.38 8.29 -19.41
C ALA A 51 9.29 7.84 -18.25
N GLN A 52 10.56 8.26 -18.22
CA GLN A 52 11.47 7.97 -17.12
C GLN A 52 10.98 8.62 -15.80
N GLY A 53 10.55 9.88 -15.83
CA GLY A 53 10.00 10.57 -14.67
C GLY A 53 8.70 9.91 -14.15
N GLN A 54 7.84 9.45 -15.04
CA GLN A 54 6.62 8.70 -14.71
C GLN A 54 6.96 7.34 -14.08
N CYS A 55 7.86 6.56 -14.70
CA CYS A 55 8.35 5.27 -14.16
C CYS A 55 8.93 5.43 -12.74
N VAL A 56 9.89 6.34 -12.56
CA VAL A 56 10.53 6.60 -11.26
C VAL A 56 9.51 7.11 -10.24
N GLY A 57 8.55 7.94 -10.66
CA GLY A 57 7.43 8.39 -9.84
C GLY A 57 6.55 7.23 -9.36
N ALA A 58 6.18 6.32 -10.25
CA ALA A 58 5.32 5.17 -9.98
C ALA A 58 6.01 4.14 -9.07
N VAL A 59 7.24 3.73 -9.38
CA VAL A 59 8.03 2.80 -8.55
C VAL A 59 8.27 3.36 -7.15
N ARG A 60 8.63 4.65 -7.04
CA ARG A 60 8.74 5.35 -5.74
C ARG A 60 7.40 5.37 -4.98
N GLY A 61 6.28 5.50 -5.68
CA GLY A 61 4.93 5.46 -5.12
C GLY A 61 4.60 4.09 -4.53
N ILE A 62 4.77 3.02 -5.31
CA ILE A 62 4.58 1.63 -4.90
C ILE A 62 5.40 1.31 -3.64
N VAL A 63 6.73 1.54 -3.70
CA VAL A 63 7.65 1.18 -2.62
C VAL A 63 7.34 1.93 -1.32
N ARG A 64 7.02 3.23 -1.39
CA ARG A 64 6.64 4.01 -0.20
C ARG A 64 5.25 3.64 0.32
N GLY A 65 4.30 3.36 -0.57
CA GLY A 65 2.97 2.87 -0.20
C GLY A 65 3.06 1.58 0.61
N TYR A 66 3.88 0.63 0.16
CA TYR A 66 4.15 -0.61 0.87
C TYR A 66 4.84 -0.39 2.23
N GLN A 67 5.88 0.45 2.30
CA GLN A 67 6.53 0.78 3.58
C GLN A 67 5.55 1.40 4.58
N TYR A 68 4.67 2.32 4.16
CA TYR A 68 3.61 2.86 5.02
C TYR A 68 2.57 1.79 5.40
N GLY A 69 2.24 0.88 4.49
CA GLY A 69 1.34 -0.26 4.75
C GLY A 69 1.88 -1.18 5.85
N VAL A 70 3.16 -1.56 5.78
CA VAL A 70 3.85 -2.39 6.80
C VAL A 70 3.91 -1.66 8.15
N LEU A 71 4.24 -0.38 8.17
CA LEU A 71 4.25 0.44 9.39
C LEU A 71 2.86 0.58 10.01
N LEU A 72 1.81 0.71 9.20
CA LEU A 72 0.42 0.78 9.69
C LEU A 72 -0.06 -0.59 10.21
N GLN A 73 0.32 -1.67 9.54
CA GLN A 73 -0.06 -3.04 9.90
C GLN A 73 0.61 -3.50 11.19
N SER A 74 1.90 -3.23 11.38
CA SER A 74 2.61 -3.54 12.63
C SER A 74 1.97 -2.82 13.84
N GLN A 75 1.69 -1.53 13.72
CA GLN A 75 0.98 -0.74 14.74
C GLN A 75 -0.44 -1.25 15.03
N ARG A 76 -1.21 -1.64 14.02
CA ARG A 76 -2.62 -2.05 14.19
C ARG A 76 -2.80 -3.49 14.65
N ALA A 77 -1.98 -4.42 14.16
CA ALA A 77 -2.08 -5.84 14.49
C ALA A 77 -1.16 -6.25 15.65
N SER A 78 -0.30 -5.36 16.15
CA SER A 78 0.76 -5.69 17.13
C SER A 78 1.62 -6.86 16.66
N LEU A 79 2.05 -6.81 15.39
CA LEU A 79 2.95 -7.82 14.80
C LEU A 79 4.23 -7.93 15.62
N GLN A 80 4.73 -9.14 15.82
CA GLN A 80 6.04 -9.31 16.48
C GLN A 80 7.14 -8.70 15.61
N ASP A 81 8.26 -8.29 16.22
CA ASP A 81 9.36 -7.67 15.47
C ASP A 81 9.87 -8.59 14.35
N GLY A 82 9.92 -9.90 14.59
CA GLY A 82 10.27 -10.93 13.60
C GLY A 82 9.23 -11.20 12.51
N ASP A 83 7.96 -10.80 12.69
CA ASP A 83 6.96 -10.78 11.62
C ASP A 83 7.10 -9.50 10.79
N THR A 84 7.23 -8.35 11.47
CA THR A 84 7.38 -7.04 10.84
C THR A 84 8.65 -6.97 10.00
N LYS A 85 9.77 -7.51 10.50
CA LYS A 85 11.04 -7.59 9.76
C LYS A 85 10.91 -8.41 8.48
N ARG A 86 10.23 -9.56 8.52
CA ARG A 86 10.03 -10.45 7.35
C ARG A 86 9.22 -9.82 6.21
N VAL A 87 8.46 -8.76 6.48
CA VAL A 87 7.74 -7.98 5.45
C VAL A 87 8.35 -6.59 5.24
N SER A 88 9.50 -6.28 5.84
CA SER A 88 10.17 -4.97 5.72
C SER A 88 11.20 -4.95 4.59
N LEU A 89 11.31 -3.78 3.94
CA LEU A 89 12.26 -3.51 2.86
C LEU A 89 13.45 -2.71 3.40
N CYS A 90 14.66 -3.25 3.26
CA CYS A 90 15.91 -2.68 3.78
C CYS A 90 16.56 -1.76 2.73
N LEU A 91 15.90 -0.63 2.48
CA LEU A 91 16.22 0.32 1.40
C LEU A 91 17.12 1.50 1.84
N THR A 92 17.98 1.28 2.84
CA THR A 92 18.97 2.28 3.26
C THR A 92 19.98 2.45 2.13
N ASP A 93 20.20 3.69 1.70
CA ASP A 93 21.05 4.08 0.55
C ASP A 93 20.64 3.50 -0.83
N THR A 94 19.57 2.71 -0.93
CA THR A 94 19.04 2.20 -2.20
C THR A 94 18.39 3.31 -3.04
N SER A 95 18.88 3.50 -4.26
CA SER A 95 18.30 4.46 -5.21
C SER A 95 17.03 3.93 -5.88
N VAL A 96 16.07 4.81 -6.22
CA VAL A 96 14.89 4.39 -7.02
C VAL A 96 15.31 3.92 -8.42
N SER A 97 16.40 4.49 -8.97
CA SER A 97 16.99 4.06 -10.24
C SER A 97 17.48 2.62 -10.24
N SER A 98 18.14 2.17 -9.18
CA SER A 98 18.56 0.75 -9.05
C SER A 98 17.34 -0.16 -8.93
N ILE A 99 16.32 0.21 -8.15
CA ILE A 99 15.06 -0.56 -8.06
C ILE A 99 14.38 -0.68 -9.45
N VAL A 100 14.44 0.37 -10.28
CA VAL A 100 13.94 0.32 -11.67
C VAL A 100 14.76 -0.63 -12.54
N ASP A 101 16.08 -0.64 -12.41
CA ASP A 101 16.96 -1.54 -13.17
C ASP A 101 16.87 -3.01 -12.69
N ASP A 102 16.65 -3.25 -11.40
CA ASP A 102 16.34 -4.55 -10.80
C ASP A 102 15.01 -5.08 -11.38
N PHE A 103 13.93 -4.30 -11.28
CA PHE A 103 12.61 -4.62 -11.83
C PHE A 103 12.65 -4.88 -13.35
N LEU A 104 13.37 -4.05 -14.11
CA LEU A 104 13.59 -4.26 -15.55
C LEU A 104 14.46 -5.48 -15.86
N THR A 105 15.20 -6.03 -14.90
CA THR A 105 16.00 -7.25 -15.07
C THR A 105 15.17 -8.49 -14.75
N ASP A 106 14.39 -8.47 -13.67
CA ASP A 106 13.47 -9.54 -13.31
C ASP A 106 12.33 -9.70 -14.32
N ALA A 107 11.75 -8.59 -14.79
CA ALA A 107 10.67 -8.61 -15.78
C ALA A 107 11.05 -9.32 -17.08
N LYS A 108 12.33 -9.31 -17.48
CA LYS A 108 12.83 -10.04 -18.66
C LYS A 108 12.83 -11.56 -18.49
N GLN A 109 12.76 -12.07 -17.25
CA GLN A 109 12.68 -13.50 -16.95
C GLN A 109 11.23 -14.01 -16.97
N VAL A 110 10.24 -13.11 -16.97
CA VAL A 110 8.80 -13.43 -16.96
C VAL A 110 8.26 -13.33 -18.39
N ASN A 111 7.35 -14.24 -18.77
CA ASN A 111 6.72 -14.17 -20.09
C ASN A 111 5.73 -13.00 -20.20
N GLU A 112 5.56 -12.48 -21.42
CA GLU A 112 4.74 -11.30 -21.68
C GLU A 112 3.27 -11.46 -21.27
N ALA A 113 2.70 -12.66 -21.44
CA ALA A 113 1.29 -12.90 -21.14
C ALA A 113 0.99 -12.80 -19.64
N ASP A 114 1.95 -13.19 -18.79
CA ASP A 114 1.81 -13.07 -17.35
C ASP A 114 2.16 -11.66 -16.85
N LEU A 115 3.17 -10.98 -17.44
CA LEU A 115 3.39 -9.54 -17.19
C LEU A 115 2.16 -8.67 -17.50
N LYS A 116 1.35 -9.05 -18.49
CA LYS A 116 0.07 -8.39 -18.84
C LYS A 116 -1.09 -8.73 -17.90
N ARG A 117 -0.94 -9.74 -17.04
CA ARG A 117 -1.94 -10.13 -16.01
C ARG A 117 -1.53 -9.69 -14.60
N THR A 118 -0.24 -9.57 -14.33
CA THR A 118 0.30 -9.14 -13.05
C THR A 118 0.13 -7.62 -12.87
N PRO A 119 -0.49 -7.14 -11.78
CA PRO A 119 -0.50 -5.72 -11.45
C PRO A 119 0.92 -5.19 -11.25
N ALA A 120 1.21 -3.96 -11.68
CA ALA A 120 2.56 -3.39 -11.61
C ALA A 120 3.12 -3.37 -10.18
N GLU A 121 2.28 -3.06 -9.19
CA GLU A 121 2.61 -3.12 -7.76
C GLU A 121 3.12 -4.50 -7.33
N VAL A 122 2.45 -5.58 -7.74
CA VAL A 122 2.81 -6.96 -7.36
C VAL A 122 4.18 -7.35 -7.94
N ALA A 123 4.46 -6.99 -9.19
CA ALA A 123 5.74 -7.29 -9.82
C ALA A 123 6.90 -6.45 -9.24
N VAL A 124 6.67 -5.15 -9.02
CA VAL A 124 7.68 -4.26 -8.40
C VAL A 124 7.99 -4.70 -6.98
N LEU A 125 6.98 -4.98 -6.15
CA LEU A 125 7.22 -5.45 -4.78
C LEU A 125 7.84 -6.84 -4.72
N GLY A 126 7.50 -7.74 -5.65
CA GLY A 126 8.17 -9.03 -5.79
C GLY A 126 9.67 -8.88 -6.09
N SER A 127 10.03 -8.01 -7.02
CA SER A 127 11.43 -7.65 -7.32
C SER A 127 12.13 -7.01 -6.12
N VAL A 128 11.50 -6.02 -5.47
CA VAL A 128 12.13 -5.34 -4.32
C VAL A 128 12.32 -6.28 -3.13
N HIS A 129 11.46 -7.28 -2.92
CA HIS A 129 11.69 -8.34 -1.93
C HIS A 129 12.78 -9.34 -2.34
N LEU A 130 12.96 -9.61 -3.64
CA LEU A 130 14.03 -10.48 -4.12
C LEU A 130 15.43 -9.88 -3.86
N HIS A 131 15.58 -8.56 -4.05
CA HIS A 131 16.88 -7.88 -3.98
C HIS A 131 17.11 -7.07 -2.69
N HIS A 132 16.07 -6.62 -1.97
CA HIS A 132 16.16 -5.66 -0.85
C HIS A 132 15.35 -6.03 0.40
N ALA A 133 14.98 -7.30 0.60
CA ALA A 133 14.32 -7.74 1.84
C ALA A 133 15.23 -7.64 3.08
N CYS A 134 14.65 -7.33 4.24
CA CYS A 134 15.40 -7.32 5.51
C CYS A 134 15.66 -8.73 6.05
N THR A 135 16.93 -9.12 6.15
CA THR A 135 17.41 -10.39 6.75
C THR A 135 17.80 -10.23 8.21
#